data_AF-A0A085TSB3-F1
#
_entry.id   AF-A0A085TSB3-F1
#
_cell.length_a   1.000
_cell.length_b   1.000
_cell.length_c   1.000
_cell.angle_alpha   90.00
_cell.angle_beta   90.00
_cell.angle_gamma   90.00
#
_symmetry.space_group_name_H-M   'P 1'
#
loop_
_entity.id
_entity.type
_entity.pdbx_description
1 polymer ?
#
loop_
_entity_poly.entity_id
_entity_poly.type
_entity_poly.pdbx_seq_one_letter_code
_entity_poly.pdbx_strand_id
1 'polypeptide(L)'
;MWDDFLHELPVLVPETREQLLRLVGAAPTVQRLGLQDYVLARFEGQNGPQWLDRQPIEQAVRATEMLGAVLAFGPKAKPGGLTMLDWAKAGELGWQYVRCGEHGVRRALTELQEAAKGRGRDWLSRSAVFGMLYRWLASSKQRKDPGEIREVLRRHIVETMDVAPGEVVLGQEVRTPRLSSVTTLSKVDRVNALTLRDVLIARGVLDCHAASRTCSELLVDTKKGRQATYAIRCAVPVTCVGEILNASRPMVSTLIEIGALSQVRLDGEARGKLSRSIDAREIHDLLNRLGNLVPRVVDRIPPGMATISECLERSRLTNERVLRRLLARRIRRVFRLANVKGFKGLVLDPKEFATSDNLPQPGMSLEMAMVVLGLTRAAINSLTREREGGALLEAIDAPDRYGKWVLPGALYEFRKHFVLGHKLELEYHIKRSAAKSLLDKHGIEPLFKPREIGTTIYRRGDTPRRTKQEAQGTQGREGSPQSQGVAL
;
A
#
# COMPACT_ATOMS: atom_id res chain seq x y z
N MET A 1 -55.63 -30.83 36.23
CA MET A 1 -56.72 -30.30 35.39
C MET A 1 -56.45 -30.74 33.96
N TRP A 2 -56.69 -32.03 33.70
CA TRP A 2 -56.50 -32.70 32.42
C TRP A 2 -57.83 -33.40 32.18
N ASP A 3 -58.71 -32.85 31.34
CA ASP A 3 -59.87 -33.59 30.80
C ASP A 3 -60.66 -32.89 29.67
N ASP A 4 -60.16 -31.80 29.08
CA ASP A 4 -61.00 -30.96 28.20
C ASP A 4 -60.97 -31.38 26.71
N PHE A 5 -59.84 -31.91 26.22
CA PHE A 5 -59.69 -32.16 24.77
C PHE A 5 -60.61 -33.28 24.25
N LEU A 6 -60.87 -34.31 25.07
CA LEU A 6 -61.77 -35.40 24.68
C LEU A 6 -63.24 -35.01 24.76
N HIS A 7 -63.60 -34.05 25.63
CA HIS A 7 -64.96 -33.50 25.73
C HIS A 7 -65.28 -32.51 24.61
N GLU A 8 -64.29 -31.77 24.11
CA GLU A 8 -64.44 -30.90 22.95
C GLU A 8 -64.37 -31.65 21.61
N LEU A 9 -63.91 -32.91 21.60
CA LEU A 9 -63.71 -33.68 20.37
C LEU A 9 -64.98 -33.84 19.52
N PRO A 10 -66.18 -34.08 20.10
CA PRO A 10 -67.44 -34.10 19.34
C PRO A 10 -67.85 -32.72 18.79
N VAL A 11 -67.32 -31.62 19.33
CA VAL A 11 -67.52 -30.26 18.84
C VAL A 11 -66.53 -29.93 17.73
N LEU A 12 -65.28 -30.39 17.86
CA LEU A 12 -64.19 -30.14 16.92
C LEU A 12 -64.22 -31.08 15.70
N VAL A 13 -64.70 -32.31 15.88
CA VAL A 13 -64.86 -33.35 14.86
C VAL A 13 -66.26 -33.97 15.03
N PRO A 14 -67.32 -33.26 14.59
CA PRO A 14 -68.71 -33.72 14.75
C PRO A 14 -69.06 -34.92 13.86
N GLU A 15 -68.18 -35.30 12.94
CA GLU A 15 -68.42 -36.36 11.98
C GLU A 15 -68.50 -37.74 12.64
N THR A 16 -69.57 -38.47 12.31
CA THR A 16 -69.69 -39.88 12.68
C THR A 16 -68.69 -40.73 11.90
N ARG A 17 -68.42 -41.94 12.38
CA ARG A 17 -67.54 -42.92 11.71
C ARG A 17 -67.88 -43.11 10.22
N GLU A 18 -69.16 -43.19 9.88
CA GLU A 18 -69.60 -43.34 8.48
C GLU A 18 -69.39 -42.08 7.63
N GLN A 19 -69.52 -40.90 8.23
CA GLN A 19 -69.22 -39.63 7.58
C GLN A 19 -67.72 -39.51 7.33
N LEU A 20 -66.89 -39.87 8.32
CA LEU A 20 -65.43 -39.94 8.17
C LEU A 20 -65.02 -40.94 7.08
N LEU A 21 -65.61 -42.14 7.04
CA LEU A 21 -65.32 -43.13 6.00
C LEU A 21 -65.73 -42.63 4.59
N ARG A 22 -66.85 -41.90 4.47
CA ARG A 22 -67.25 -41.26 3.20
C ARG A 22 -66.29 -40.15 2.79
N LEU A 23 -65.84 -39.32 3.75
CA LEU A 23 -64.83 -38.29 3.49
C LEU A 23 -63.49 -38.91 3.05
N VAL A 24 -63.07 -40.02 3.66
CA VAL A 24 -61.88 -40.78 3.25
C VAL A 24 -62.05 -41.34 1.83
N GLY A 25 -63.22 -41.91 1.50
CA GLY A 25 -63.49 -42.43 0.16
C GLY A 25 -63.55 -41.35 -0.94
N ALA A 26 -63.93 -40.13 -0.57
CA ALA A 26 -63.94 -38.97 -1.46
C ALA A 26 -62.61 -38.20 -1.48
N ALA A 27 -61.70 -38.47 -0.54
CA ALA A 27 -60.42 -37.78 -0.46
C ALA A 27 -59.48 -38.25 -1.58
N PRO A 28 -58.78 -37.33 -2.25
CA PRO A 28 -57.78 -37.71 -3.25
C PRO A 28 -56.69 -38.55 -2.58
N THR A 29 -56.38 -39.71 -3.17
CA THR A 29 -55.24 -40.53 -2.73
C THR A 29 -53.95 -39.80 -3.09
N VAL A 30 -53.22 -39.35 -2.07
CA VAL A 30 -51.90 -38.72 -2.25
C VAL A 30 -50.84 -39.79 -2.00
N GLN A 31 -49.83 -39.86 -2.87
CA GLN A 31 -48.65 -40.71 -2.65
C GLN A 31 -47.99 -40.29 -1.34
N ARG A 32 -47.66 -41.24 -0.46
CA ARG A 32 -47.00 -40.92 0.82
C ARG A 32 -45.71 -40.15 0.55
N LEU A 33 -45.59 -39.02 1.22
CA LEU A 33 -44.41 -38.15 1.14
C LEU A 33 -43.40 -38.60 2.20
N GLY A 34 -42.11 -38.43 1.94
CA GLY A 34 -41.07 -38.98 2.80
C GLY A 34 -41.10 -38.43 4.24
N LEU A 35 -41.55 -37.19 4.44
CA LEU A 35 -41.79 -36.64 5.78
C LEU A 35 -42.94 -37.36 6.51
N GLN A 36 -44.01 -37.73 5.79
CA GLN A 36 -45.14 -38.46 6.38
C GLN A 36 -44.72 -39.88 6.76
N ASP A 37 -43.95 -40.56 5.90
CA ASP A 37 -43.40 -41.88 6.21
C ASP A 37 -42.51 -41.85 7.45
N TYR A 38 -41.67 -40.82 7.59
CA TYR A 38 -40.88 -40.62 8.80
C TYR A 38 -41.74 -40.42 10.06
N VAL A 39 -42.80 -39.62 9.97
CA VAL A 39 -43.70 -39.38 11.11
C VAL A 39 -44.40 -40.66 11.54
N LEU A 40 -44.92 -41.44 10.58
CA LEU A 40 -45.57 -42.73 10.84
C LEU A 40 -44.57 -43.72 11.46
N ALA A 41 -43.38 -43.84 10.87
CA ALA A 41 -42.32 -44.71 11.40
C ALA A 41 -41.93 -44.32 12.83
N ARG A 42 -41.83 -43.01 13.15
CA ARG A 42 -41.56 -42.53 14.51
C ARG A 42 -42.68 -42.88 15.49
N PHE A 43 -43.94 -42.80 15.09
CA PHE A 43 -45.06 -43.23 15.94
C PHE A 43 -45.10 -44.75 16.16
N GLU A 44 -44.60 -45.53 15.20
CA GLU A 44 -44.40 -46.98 15.33
C GLU A 44 -43.14 -47.35 16.13
N GLY A 45 -42.39 -46.37 16.64
CA GLY A 45 -41.17 -46.59 17.43
C GLY A 45 -39.94 -46.93 16.60
N GLN A 46 -40.00 -46.77 15.28
CA GLN A 46 -38.85 -46.96 14.39
C GLN A 46 -37.90 -45.76 14.45
N ASN A 47 -36.62 -46.03 14.23
CA ASN A 47 -35.60 -44.98 14.13
C ASN A 47 -35.60 -44.38 12.72
N GLY A 48 -35.52 -43.05 12.65
CA GLY A 48 -35.30 -42.29 11.44
C GLY A 48 -33.90 -41.68 11.39
N PRO A 49 -33.74 -40.59 10.62
CA PRO A 49 -32.48 -39.85 10.57
C PRO A 49 -32.09 -39.32 11.96
N GLN A 50 -30.87 -39.63 12.40
CA GLN A 50 -30.39 -39.31 13.76
C GLN A 50 -30.55 -37.83 14.15
N TRP A 51 -30.35 -36.91 13.21
CA TRP A 51 -30.51 -35.46 13.46
C TRP A 51 -31.96 -35.07 13.79
N LEU A 52 -32.94 -35.73 13.18
CA LEU A 52 -34.36 -35.50 13.45
C LEU A 52 -34.82 -36.24 14.71
N ASP A 53 -34.31 -37.44 14.94
CA ASP A 53 -34.70 -38.29 16.07
C ASP A 53 -34.29 -37.74 17.45
N ARG A 54 -33.24 -36.92 17.50
CA ARG A 54 -32.77 -36.22 18.70
C ARG A 54 -33.72 -35.12 19.18
N GLN A 55 -34.77 -34.83 18.43
CA GLN A 55 -35.70 -33.73 18.66
C GLN A 55 -37.14 -34.27 18.76
N PRO A 56 -38.04 -33.59 19.49
CA PRO A 56 -39.47 -33.87 19.42
C PRO A 56 -39.98 -33.88 17.97
N ILE A 57 -40.92 -34.79 17.67
CA ILE A 57 -41.45 -34.97 16.31
C ILE A 57 -42.04 -33.67 15.74
N GLU A 58 -42.68 -32.85 16.57
CA GLU A 58 -43.19 -31.52 16.20
C GLU A 58 -42.08 -30.58 15.70
N GLN A 59 -40.92 -30.56 16.38
CA GLN A 59 -39.78 -29.72 15.97
C GLN A 59 -39.19 -30.23 14.64
N ALA A 60 -39.01 -31.54 14.52
CA ALA A 60 -38.50 -32.18 13.31
C ALA A 60 -39.38 -31.86 12.09
N VAL A 61 -40.70 -32.06 12.21
CA VAL A 61 -41.67 -31.75 11.17
C VAL A 61 -41.66 -30.26 10.84
N ARG A 62 -41.76 -29.39 11.86
CA ARG A 62 -41.86 -27.95 11.63
C ARG A 62 -40.60 -27.37 10.99
N ALA A 63 -39.42 -27.81 11.41
CA ALA A 63 -38.15 -27.42 10.81
C ALA A 63 -38.09 -27.83 9.33
N THR A 64 -38.53 -29.04 9.01
CA THR A 64 -38.57 -29.59 7.66
C THR A 64 -39.51 -28.78 6.76
N GLU A 65 -40.73 -28.53 7.22
CA GLU A 65 -41.73 -27.73 6.52
C GLU A 65 -41.25 -26.29 6.29
N MET A 66 -40.69 -25.63 7.31
CA MET A 66 -40.25 -24.24 7.22
C MET A 66 -39.07 -24.07 6.27
N LEU A 67 -38.11 -25.02 6.27
CA LEU A 67 -37.01 -25.03 5.32
C LEU A 67 -37.54 -25.25 3.89
N GLY A 68 -38.36 -26.28 3.71
CA GLY A 68 -38.94 -26.64 2.43
C GLY A 68 -39.87 -25.57 1.84
N ALA A 69 -40.60 -24.83 2.68
CA ALA A 69 -41.47 -23.75 2.24
C ALA A 69 -40.67 -22.59 1.63
N VAL A 70 -39.52 -22.25 2.22
CA VAL A 70 -38.61 -21.23 1.66
C VAL A 70 -38.00 -21.71 0.36
N LEU A 71 -37.64 -23.00 0.25
CA LEU A 71 -37.10 -23.59 -0.97
C LEU A 71 -38.15 -23.62 -2.10
N ALA A 72 -39.39 -24.01 -1.81
CA ALA A 72 -40.44 -24.20 -2.81
C ALA A 72 -41.08 -22.90 -3.27
N PHE A 73 -41.33 -21.97 -2.34
CA PHE A 73 -42.14 -20.76 -2.58
C PHE A 73 -41.34 -19.46 -2.40
N GLY A 74 -40.06 -19.57 -2.05
CA GLY A 74 -39.15 -18.45 -1.91
C GLY A 74 -39.30 -17.68 -0.59
N PRO A 75 -38.37 -16.74 -0.31
CA PRO A 75 -38.26 -16.06 0.98
C PRO A 75 -39.37 -15.02 1.25
N LYS A 76 -40.11 -14.61 0.21
CA LYS A 76 -41.24 -13.67 0.31
C LYS A 76 -42.56 -14.36 0.68
N ALA A 77 -42.61 -15.70 0.64
CA ALA A 77 -43.78 -16.46 1.06
C ALA A 77 -44.14 -16.19 2.53
N LYS A 78 -45.43 -16.29 2.84
CA LYS A 78 -46.00 -16.07 4.17
C LYS A 78 -46.68 -17.35 4.64
N PRO A 79 -46.48 -17.79 5.91
CA PRO A 79 -47.07 -19.04 6.38
C PRO A 79 -48.60 -19.11 6.21
N GLY A 80 -49.32 -18.02 6.50
CA GLY A 80 -50.78 -17.97 6.40
C GLY A 80 -51.33 -17.91 4.97
N GLY A 81 -50.48 -17.83 3.95
CA GLY A 81 -50.87 -17.88 2.55
C GLY A 81 -50.61 -19.24 1.88
N LEU A 82 -50.09 -20.22 2.63
CA LEU A 82 -49.80 -21.56 2.12
C LEU A 82 -50.95 -22.50 2.50
N THR A 83 -51.47 -23.23 1.51
CA THR A 83 -52.50 -24.25 1.70
C THR A 83 -51.91 -25.52 2.34
N MET A 84 -52.75 -26.46 2.79
CA MET A 84 -52.27 -27.76 3.27
C MET A 84 -51.46 -28.51 2.21
N LEU A 85 -51.85 -28.43 0.94
CA LEU A 85 -51.11 -29.05 -0.16
C LEU A 85 -49.75 -28.38 -0.38
N ASP A 86 -49.68 -27.06 -0.22
CA ASP A 86 -48.41 -26.33 -0.27
C ASP A 86 -47.47 -26.74 0.87
N TRP A 87 -47.99 -26.92 2.09
CA TRP A 87 -47.22 -27.43 3.22
C TRP A 87 -46.76 -28.87 3.02
N ALA A 88 -47.59 -29.73 2.42
CA ALA A 88 -47.18 -31.08 2.05
C ALA A 88 -46.02 -31.06 1.04
N LYS A 89 -46.12 -30.23 0.00
CA LYS A 89 -45.04 -30.03 -0.98
C LYS A 89 -43.77 -29.45 -0.35
N ALA A 90 -43.92 -28.49 0.55
CA ALA A 90 -42.81 -27.94 1.34
C ALA A 90 -42.15 -29.03 2.17
N GLY A 91 -42.94 -29.83 2.90
CA GLY A 91 -42.45 -30.95 3.71
C GLY A 91 -41.62 -31.94 2.89
N GLU A 92 -42.09 -32.32 1.70
CA GLU A 92 -41.36 -33.22 0.81
C GLU A 92 -40.04 -32.61 0.32
N LEU A 93 -40.05 -31.35 -0.10
CA LEU A 93 -38.83 -30.70 -0.56
C LEU A 93 -37.82 -30.52 0.58
N GLY A 94 -38.29 -30.15 1.78
CA GLY A 94 -37.45 -30.07 2.97
C GLY A 94 -36.88 -31.42 3.36
N TRP A 95 -37.68 -32.49 3.25
CA TRP A 95 -37.32 -33.87 3.59
C TRP A 95 -36.04 -34.34 2.89
N GLN A 96 -35.91 -34.00 1.60
CA GLN A 96 -34.74 -34.35 0.78
C GLN A 96 -33.41 -33.84 1.37
N TYR A 97 -33.45 -32.76 2.15
CA TYR A 97 -32.28 -32.19 2.83
C TYR A 97 -32.13 -32.69 4.26
N VAL A 98 -33.20 -32.60 5.07
CA VAL A 98 -33.11 -32.93 6.50
C VAL A 98 -32.80 -34.40 6.76
N ARG A 99 -33.18 -35.32 5.85
CA ARG A 99 -32.86 -36.74 5.97
C ARG A 99 -31.35 -37.02 5.92
N CYS A 100 -30.58 -36.09 5.36
CA CYS A 100 -29.11 -36.13 5.33
C CYS A 100 -28.47 -35.43 6.54
N GLY A 101 -29.26 -35.09 7.56
CA GLY A 101 -28.81 -34.41 8.78
C GLY A 101 -28.36 -32.97 8.59
N GLU A 102 -27.57 -32.45 9.54
CA GLU A 102 -27.06 -31.06 9.54
C GLU A 102 -26.39 -30.69 8.22
N HIS A 103 -25.62 -31.60 7.61
CA HIS A 103 -24.95 -31.35 6.34
C HIS A 103 -25.95 -31.04 5.21
N GLY A 104 -27.04 -31.81 5.13
CA GLY A 104 -28.11 -31.56 4.15
C GLY A 104 -28.81 -30.22 4.39
N VAL A 105 -29.10 -29.88 5.65
CA VAL A 105 -29.68 -28.57 6.00
C VAL A 105 -28.76 -27.44 5.57
N ARG A 106 -27.45 -27.52 5.86
CA ARG A 106 -26.47 -26.51 5.43
C ARG A 106 -26.39 -26.38 3.91
N ARG A 107 -26.50 -27.49 3.17
CA ARG A 107 -26.56 -27.46 1.70
C ARG A 107 -27.76 -26.66 1.20
N ALA A 108 -28.95 -26.89 1.75
CA ALA A 108 -30.14 -26.09 1.42
C ALA A 108 -29.94 -24.59 1.72
N LEU A 109 -29.32 -24.25 2.86
CA LEU A 109 -29.05 -22.85 3.21
C LEU A 109 -28.08 -22.18 2.23
N THR A 110 -27.06 -22.90 1.76
CA THR A 110 -26.15 -22.43 0.71
C THR A 110 -26.90 -22.19 -0.60
N GLU A 111 -27.76 -23.12 -1.03
CA GLU A 111 -28.56 -22.96 -2.25
C GLU A 111 -29.47 -21.73 -2.19
N LEU A 112 -30.10 -21.46 -1.04
CA LEU A 112 -30.88 -20.24 -0.81
C LEU A 112 -30.03 -18.97 -0.94
N GLN A 113 -28.79 -19.00 -0.46
CA GLN A 113 -27.85 -17.87 -0.62
C GLN A 113 -27.45 -17.66 -2.09
N GLU A 114 -27.12 -18.73 -2.82
CA GLU A 114 -26.78 -18.63 -4.25
C GLU A 114 -27.98 -18.12 -5.08
N ALA A 115 -29.19 -18.63 -4.80
CA ALA A 115 -30.41 -18.12 -5.41
C ALA A 115 -30.67 -16.64 -5.06
N ALA A 116 -30.27 -16.17 -3.88
CA ALA A 116 -30.36 -14.75 -3.52
C ALA A 116 -29.31 -13.89 -4.25
N LYS A 117 -28.11 -14.41 -4.52
CA LYS A 117 -27.08 -13.73 -5.34
C LYS A 117 -27.55 -13.53 -6.78
N GLY A 118 -28.22 -14.52 -7.36
CA GLY A 118 -28.83 -14.41 -8.69
C GLY A 118 -29.93 -13.34 -8.80
N ARG A 119 -30.51 -12.89 -7.68
CA ARG A 119 -31.57 -11.88 -7.61
C ARG A 119 -31.05 -10.46 -7.31
N GLY A 120 -29.75 -10.22 -7.42
CA GLY A 120 -29.13 -8.91 -7.19
C GLY A 120 -28.51 -8.80 -5.80
N ARG A 121 -28.90 -7.81 -4.99
CA ARG A 121 -28.29 -7.55 -3.66
C ARG A 121 -29.05 -8.16 -2.47
N ASP A 122 -30.09 -8.95 -2.73
CA ASP A 122 -30.89 -9.60 -1.68
C ASP A 122 -30.07 -10.50 -0.77
N TRP A 123 -28.97 -11.07 -1.27
CA TRP A 123 -28.05 -11.92 -0.49
C TRP A 123 -27.37 -11.20 0.69
N LEU A 124 -27.38 -9.86 0.74
CA LEU A 124 -26.87 -9.10 1.88
C LEU A 124 -27.81 -9.14 3.10
N SER A 125 -29.09 -9.49 2.91
CA SER A 125 -30.10 -9.48 3.95
C SER A 125 -30.51 -10.90 4.34
N ARG A 126 -30.32 -11.27 5.62
CA ARG A 126 -30.71 -12.58 6.17
C ARG A 126 -32.19 -12.86 5.94
N SER A 127 -33.05 -11.85 6.11
CA SER A 127 -34.49 -11.97 5.86
C SER A 127 -34.84 -12.11 4.38
N ALA A 128 -34.07 -11.52 3.48
CA ALA A 128 -34.30 -11.67 2.04
C ALA A 128 -33.77 -13.01 1.49
N VAL A 129 -32.76 -13.59 2.13
CA VAL A 129 -32.25 -14.94 1.80
C VAL A 129 -33.16 -16.03 2.35
N PHE A 130 -33.34 -16.05 3.67
CA PHE A 130 -33.96 -17.16 4.39
C PHE A 130 -35.45 -16.91 4.70
N GLY A 131 -35.96 -15.70 4.46
CA GLY A 131 -37.40 -15.44 4.45
C GLY A 131 -38.13 -15.82 5.74
N MET A 132 -39.22 -16.58 5.56
CA MET A 132 -40.07 -17.03 6.65
C MET A 132 -39.34 -17.95 7.64
N LEU A 133 -38.35 -18.74 7.22
CA LEU A 133 -37.52 -19.56 8.11
C LEU A 133 -36.78 -18.66 9.11
N TYR A 134 -36.07 -17.64 8.63
CA TYR A 134 -35.37 -16.72 9.52
C TYR A 134 -36.33 -15.92 10.41
N ARG A 135 -37.45 -15.43 9.87
CA ARG A 135 -38.45 -14.71 10.68
C ARG A 135 -39.04 -15.56 11.80
N TRP A 136 -39.31 -16.84 11.52
CA TRP A 136 -39.78 -17.80 12.53
C TRP A 136 -38.73 -17.99 13.62
N LEU A 137 -37.48 -18.26 13.24
CA LEU A 137 -36.38 -18.52 14.18
C LEU A 137 -35.90 -17.28 14.95
N ALA A 138 -36.07 -16.08 14.39
CA ALA A 138 -35.71 -14.82 15.03
C ALA A 138 -36.83 -14.26 15.94
N SER A 139 -38.02 -14.85 15.92
CA SER A 139 -39.15 -14.34 16.68
C SER A 139 -38.97 -14.54 18.19
N SER A 140 -39.00 -13.45 18.96
CA SER A 140 -38.97 -13.50 20.43
C SER A 140 -40.27 -14.04 21.06
N LYS A 141 -41.34 -14.18 20.27
CA LYS A 141 -42.67 -14.60 20.73
C LYS A 141 -42.90 -16.12 20.65
N GLN A 142 -41.86 -16.91 20.38
CA GLN A 142 -42.00 -18.36 20.32
C GLN A 142 -42.22 -18.94 21.72
N ARG A 143 -43.33 -19.66 21.89
CA ARG A 143 -43.63 -20.38 23.14
C ARG A 143 -42.85 -21.69 23.29
N LYS A 144 -42.40 -22.26 22.17
CA LYS A 144 -41.66 -23.53 22.11
C LYS A 144 -40.30 -23.30 21.46
N ASP A 145 -39.29 -24.02 21.93
CA ASP A 145 -37.97 -24.03 21.32
C ASP A 145 -38.09 -24.55 19.87
N PRO A 146 -37.56 -23.83 18.87
CA PRO A 146 -37.59 -24.27 17.47
C PRO A 146 -36.66 -25.46 17.17
N GLY A 147 -35.83 -25.87 18.13
CA GLY A 147 -34.94 -27.02 18.00
C GLY A 147 -33.60 -26.69 17.33
N GLU A 148 -32.88 -27.74 16.92
CA GLU A 148 -31.48 -27.65 16.49
C GLU A 148 -31.29 -26.80 15.22
N ILE A 149 -32.32 -26.69 14.37
CA ILE A 149 -32.26 -25.91 13.12
C ILE A 149 -31.88 -24.43 13.37
N ARG A 150 -32.23 -23.88 14.54
CA ARG A 150 -31.87 -22.51 14.92
C ARG A 150 -30.36 -22.33 14.98
N GLU A 151 -29.67 -23.26 15.62
CA GLU A 151 -28.21 -23.19 15.78
C GLU A 151 -27.50 -23.48 14.45
N VAL A 152 -28.02 -24.41 13.64
CA VAL A 152 -27.50 -24.68 12.30
C VAL A 152 -27.57 -23.42 11.42
N LEU A 153 -28.73 -22.75 11.39
CA LEU A 153 -28.88 -21.50 10.63
C LEU A 153 -27.98 -20.39 11.18
N ARG A 154 -27.90 -20.26 12.52
CA ARG A 154 -27.05 -19.25 13.16
C ARG A 154 -25.59 -19.44 12.77
N ARG A 155 -25.05 -20.65 12.92
CA ARG A 155 -23.67 -20.99 12.56
C ARG A 155 -23.42 -20.70 11.08
N HIS A 156 -24.35 -21.09 10.21
CA HIS A 156 -24.26 -20.82 8.78
C HIS A 156 -24.16 -19.32 8.48
N ILE A 157 -25.00 -18.49 9.11
CA ILE A 157 -24.96 -17.02 8.95
C ILE A 157 -23.62 -16.45 9.39
N VAL A 158 -23.13 -16.84 10.58
CA VAL A 158 -21.87 -16.31 11.15
C VAL A 158 -20.65 -16.70 10.30
N GLU A 159 -20.71 -17.84 9.62
CA GLU A 159 -19.61 -18.33 8.78
C GLU A 159 -19.64 -17.79 7.34
N THR A 160 -20.80 -17.35 6.83
CA THR A 160 -20.97 -17.06 5.39
C THR A 160 -21.43 -15.64 5.07
N MET A 161 -21.95 -14.89 6.04
CA MET A 161 -22.51 -13.55 5.83
C MET A 161 -21.79 -12.49 6.67
N ASP A 162 -22.06 -11.22 6.36
CA ASP A 162 -21.62 -10.10 7.20
C ASP A 162 -22.34 -10.12 8.55
N VAL A 163 -21.56 -10.05 9.62
CA VAL A 163 -22.05 -9.92 11.00
C VAL A 163 -21.17 -8.89 11.71
N ALA A 164 -21.80 -7.89 12.31
CA ALA A 164 -21.09 -6.89 13.09
C ALA A 164 -20.71 -7.46 14.48
N PRO A 165 -19.53 -7.11 15.03
CA PRO A 165 -19.22 -7.41 16.42
C PRO A 165 -20.27 -6.83 17.36
N GLY A 166 -20.80 -7.66 18.27
CA GLY A 166 -21.88 -7.30 19.20
C GLY A 166 -23.29 -7.46 18.63
N GLU A 167 -23.43 -7.88 17.37
CA GLU A 167 -24.74 -8.13 16.77
C GLU A 167 -25.37 -9.42 17.31
N VAL A 168 -26.66 -9.36 17.66
CA VAL A 168 -27.42 -10.54 18.08
C VAL A 168 -27.96 -11.27 16.86
N VAL A 169 -27.51 -12.51 16.65
CA VAL A 169 -27.97 -13.39 15.58
C VAL A 169 -28.71 -14.57 16.20
N LEU A 170 -30.03 -14.66 15.91
CA LEU A 170 -30.92 -15.72 16.41
C LEU A 170 -30.83 -15.95 17.92
N GLY A 171 -30.81 -14.86 18.69
CA GLY A 171 -30.87 -14.87 20.16
C GLY A 171 -29.52 -14.86 20.88
N GLN A 172 -28.40 -14.96 20.17
CA GLN A 172 -27.07 -14.91 20.78
C GLN A 172 -26.17 -13.84 20.15
N GLU A 173 -25.43 -13.12 20.99
CA GLU A 173 -24.46 -12.10 20.58
C GLU A 173 -23.26 -12.73 19.86
N VAL A 174 -22.80 -12.11 18.77
CA VAL A 174 -21.57 -12.49 18.04
C VAL A 174 -20.46 -11.50 18.34
N ARG A 175 -19.52 -11.85 19.22
CA ARG A 175 -18.41 -10.97 19.61
C ARG A 175 -17.25 -10.98 18.61
N THR A 176 -16.93 -12.15 18.09
CA THR A 176 -15.80 -12.37 17.17
C THR A 176 -16.31 -12.95 15.86
N PRO A 177 -16.92 -12.13 14.97
CA PRO A 177 -17.33 -12.60 13.66
C PRO A 177 -16.11 -13.04 12.86
N ARG A 178 -16.29 -14.06 12.02
CA ARG A 178 -15.24 -14.56 11.11
C ARG A 178 -15.12 -13.68 9.87
N LEU A 179 -16.26 -13.32 9.29
CA LEU A 179 -16.37 -12.48 8.12
C LEU A 179 -17.02 -11.16 8.47
N SER A 180 -16.50 -10.07 7.90
CA SER A 180 -17.13 -8.76 7.98
C SER A 180 -17.00 -8.06 6.62
N SER A 181 -18.02 -7.30 6.25
CA SER A 181 -17.94 -6.45 5.07
C SER A 181 -16.98 -5.28 5.31
N VAL A 182 -16.39 -4.75 4.24
CA VAL A 182 -15.59 -3.52 4.31
C VAL A 182 -16.37 -2.37 4.94
N THR A 183 -17.68 -2.28 4.65
CA THR A 183 -18.57 -1.27 5.27
C THR A 183 -18.69 -1.44 6.78
N THR A 184 -18.90 -2.68 7.26
CA THR A 184 -19.02 -2.97 8.68
C THR A 184 -17.72 -2.67 9.42
N LEU A 185 -16.58 -3.12 8.89
CA LEU A 185 -15.26 -2.81 9.46
C LEU A 185 -14.97 -1.31 9.50
N SER A 186 -15.27 -0.60 8.41
CA SER A 186 -15.12 0.85 8.31
C SER A 186 -15.90 1.59 9.40
N LYS A 187 -17.15 1.18 9.66
CA LYS A 187 -17.98 1.79 10.72
C LYS A 187 -17.46 1.48 12.12
N VAL A 188 -17.11 0.22 12.38
CA VAL A 188 -16.65 -0.23 13.70
C VAL A 188 -15.34 0.46 14.09
N ASP A 189 -14.37 0.51 13.17
CA ASP A 189 -13.04 1.08 13.44
C ASP A 189 -12.93 2.56 13.04
N ARG A 190 -14.03 3.18 12.60
CA ARG A 190 -14.16 4.60 12.21
C ARG A 190 -13.12 5.05 11.17
N VAL A 191 -12.94 4.24 10.13
CA VAL A 191 -12.06 4.56 8.98
C VAL A 191 -12.88 4.75 7.70
N ASN A 192 -12.35 5.43 6.69
CA ASN A 192 -13.03 5.58 5.40
C ASN A 192 -13.11 4.24 4.64
N ALA A 193 -14.30 3.84 4.18
CA ALA A 193 -14.53 2.55 3.54
C ALA A 193 -13.77 2.38 2.20
N LEU A 194 -13.69 3.43 1.38
CA LEU A 194 -12.98 3.39 0.09
C LEU A 194 -11.48 3.24 0.32
N THR A 195 -10.96 4.00 1.28
CA THR A 195 -9.57 3.87 1.71
C THR A 195 -9.27 2.47 2.24
N LEU A 196 -10.14 1.91 3.09
CA LEU A 196 -9.99 0.54 3.60
C LEU A 196 -9.99 -0.49 2.46
N ARG A 197 -10.89 -0.36 1.49
CA ARG A 197 -10.93 -1.22 0.31
C ARG A 197 -9.61 -1.17 -0.47
N ASP A 198 -9.10 0.02 -0.77
CA ASP A 198 -7.86 0.19 -1.54
C ASP A 198 -6.66 -0.43 -0.81
N VAL A 199 -6.62 -0.31 0.53
CA VAL A 199 -5.60 -0.94 1.37
C VAL A 199 -5.72 -2.46 1.38
N LEU A 200 -6.94 -3.00 1.42
CA LEU A 200 -7.17 -4.45 1.36
C LEU A 200 -6.79 -5.05 0.00
N ILE A 201 -6.99 -4.30 -1.09
CA ILE A 201 -6.53 -4.67 -2.43
C ILE A 201 -5.01 -4.63 -2.50
N ALA A 202 -4.37 -3.57 -2.01
CA ALA A 202 -2.92 -3.45 -2.00
C ALA A 202 -2.24 -4.60 -1.25
N ARG A 203 -2.83 -5.05 -0.14
CA ARG A 203 -2.37 -6.21 0.65
C ARG A 203 -2.71 -7.58 0.07
N GLY A 204 -3.37 -7.64 -1.09
CA GLY A 204 -3.81 -8.89 -1.71
C GLY A 204 -4.88 -9.65 -0.92
N VAL A 205 -5.55 -9.00 0.03
CA VAL A 205 -6.69 -9.59 0.77
C VAL A 205 -7.93 -9.61 -0.11
N LEU A 206 -8.07 -8.60 -0.96
CA LEU A 206 -9.08 -8.50 -2.01
C LEU A 206 -8.39 -8.50 -3.37
N ASP A 207 -9.07 -9.03 -4.39
CA ASP A 207 -8.63 -8.93 -5.77
C ASP A 207 -8.72 -7.48 -6.30
N CYS A 208 -8.04 -7.19 -7.40
CA CYS A 208 -8.06 -5.84 -7.98
C CYS A 208 -9.42 -5.46 -8.60
N HIS A 209 -10.27 -6.44 -8.92
CA HIS A 209 -11.61 -6.21 -9.48
C HIS A 209 -12.60 -5.77 -8.39
N ALA A 210 -12.29 -5.98 -7.11
CA ALA A 210 -13.06 -5.49 -5.97
C ALA A 210 -13.21 -3.96 -5.96
N ALA A 211 -12.33 -3.23 -6.66
CA ALA A 211 -12.41 -1.76 -6.79
C ALA A 211 -13.71 -1.26 -7.45
N SER A 212 -14.35 -2.06 -8.32
CA SER A 212 -15.62 -1.69 -8.97
C SER A 212 -16.85 -2.09 -8.16
N ARG A 213 -16.68 -2.92 -7.12
CA ARG A 213 -17.76 -3.45 -6.28
C ARG A 213 -18.08 -2.52 -5.10
N THR A 214 -19.30 -2.65 -4.58
CA THR A 214 -19.72 -1.88 -3.40
C THR A 214 -19.07 -2.45 -2.13
N CYS A 215 -18.69 -1.58 -1.18
CA CYS A 215 -18.00 -2.01 0.05
C CYS A 215 -18.84 -2.93 0.94
N SER A 216 -20.17 -2.91 0.82
CA SER A 216 -21.09 -3.82 1.51
C SER A 216 -21.01 -5.26 0.98
N GLU A 217 -20.61 -5.45 -0.27
CA GLU A 217 -20.52 -6.77 -0.91
C GLU A 217 -19.17 -7.45 -0.69
N LEU A 218 -18.17 -6.71 -0.24
CA LEU A 218 -16.81 -7.18 -0.07
C LEU A 218 -16.64 -7.75 1.33
N LEU A 219 -16.82 -9.06 1.47
CA LEU A 219 -16.55 -9.79 2.71
C LEU A 219 -15.07 -10.13 2.82
N VAL A 220 -14.49 -9.86 3.98
CA VAL A 220 -13.11 -10.24 4.30
C VAL A 220 -13.06 -10.93 5.66
N ASP A 221 -12.00 -11.71 5.89
CA ASP A 221 -11.69 -12.20 7.22
C ASP A 221 -11.52 -11.01 8.19
N THR A 222 -12.26 -11.04 9.30
CA THR A 222 -12.32 -9.93 10.25
C THR A 222 -10.95 -9.61 10.86
N LYS A 223 -10.07 -10.61 11.04
CA LYS A 223 -8.71 -10.36 11.58
C LYS A 223 -7.85 -9.62 10.57
N LYS A 224 -7.83 -10.07 9.31
CA LYS A 224 -7.11 -9.37 8.22
C LYS A 224 -7.67 -7.96 8.01
N GLY A 225 -8.99 -7.81 8.06
CA GLY A 225 -9.68 -6.53 8.01
C GLY A 225 -9.24 -5.56 9.12
N ARG A 226 -9.21 -6.02 10.37
CA ARG A 226 -8.77 -5.21 11.53
C ARG A 226 -7.30 -4.82 11.48
N GLN A 227 -6.43 -5.69 10.98
CA GLN A 227 -5.03 -5.32 10.73
C GLN A 227 -4.95 -4.16 9.73
N ALA A 228 -5.81 -4.18 8.71
CA ALA A 228 -5.84 -3.11 7.72
C ALA A 228 -6.38 -1.78 8.29
N THR A 229 -7.48 -1.80 9.04
CA THR A 229 -8.02 -0.60 9.69
C THR A 229 -7.03 -0.02 10.71
N TYR A 230 -6.33 -0.88 11.47
CA TYR A 230 -5.30 -0.45 12.41
C TYR A 230 -4.18 0.31 11.71
N ALA A 231 -3.66 -0.21 10.59
CA ALA A 231 -2.62 0.47 9.82
C ALA A 231 -3.08 1.84 9.29
N ILE A 232 -4.35 1.97 8.88
CA ILE A 232 -4.92 3.26 8.45
C ILE A 232 -4.97 4.25 9.62
N ARG A 233 -5.37 3.80 10.82
CA ARG A 233 -5.41 4.64 12.02
C ARG A 233 -4.03 5.11 12.48
N CYS A 234 -3.00 4.31 12.23
CA CYS A 234 -1.61 4.66 12.52
C CYS A 234 -0.95 5.50 11.42
N ALA A 235 -1.58 5.68 10.26
CA ALA A 235 -1.00 6.43 9.16
C ALA A 235 -1.08 7.94 9.42
N VAL A 236 0.07 8.58 9.54
CA VAL A 236 0.20 10.04 9.69
C VAL A 236 0.59 10.64 8.34
N PRO A 237 -0.19 11.57 7.78
CA PRO A 237 0.18 12.26 6.55
C PRO A 237 1.53 12.99 6.71
N VAL A 238 2.42 12.90 5.70
CA VAL A 238 3.76 13.55 5.73
C VAL A 238 3.68 15.05 6.08
N THR A 239 2.59 15.73 5.73
CA THR A 239 2.36 17.13 6.06
C THR A 239 2.33 17.42 7.57
N CYS A 240 1.86 16.47 8.38
CA CYS A 240 1.75 16.61 9.84
C CYS A 240 3.02 16.12 10.56
N VAL A 241 3.87 15.36 9.88
CA VAL A 241 5.09 14.76 10.48
C VAL A 241 6.05 15.83 10.98
N GLY A 242 6.17 16.96 10.27
CA GLY A 242 7.02 18.07 10.70
C GLY A 242 6.60 18.68 12.04
N GLU A 243 5.31 18.73 12.33
CA GLU A 243 4.80 19.24 13.61
C GLU A 243 5.13 18.27 14.75
N ILE A 244 4.92 16.97 14.54
CA ILE A 244 5.19 15.93 15.54
C ILE A 244 6.68 15.82 15.84
N LEU A 245 7.53 15.81 14.80
CA LEU A 245 8.98 15.76 14.94
C LEU A 245 9.60 17.10 15.36
N ASN A 246 8.80 18.16 15.40
CA ASN A 246 9.25 19.55 15.50
C ASN A 246 10.44 19.81 14.56
N ALA A 247 10.24 19.52 13.28
CA ALA A 247 11.22 19.57 12.20
C ALA A 247 10.69 20.42 11.03
N SER A 248 11.60 20.98 10.22
CA SER A 248 11.20 21.70 9.01
C SER A 248 10.81 20.73 7.88
N ARG A 249 10.00 21.17 6.90
CA ARG A 249 9.61 20.32 5.75
C ARG A 249 10.82 19.75 4.98
N PRO A 250 11.88 20.54 4.68
CA PRO A 250 13.08 19.99 4.04
C PRO A 250 13.75 18.88 4.86
N MET A 251 13.78 19.04 6.20
CA MET A 251 14.35 18.03 7.09
C MET A 251 13.54 16.73 7.08
N VAL A 252 12.20 16.81 7.06
CA VAL A 252 11.33 15.63 6.93
C VAL A 252 11.55 14.94 5.58
N SER A 253 11.67 15.68 4.48
CA SER A 253 12.00 15.10 3.16
C SER A 253 13.30 14.32 3.22
N THR A 254 14.35 14.93 3.77
CA THR A 254 15.65 14.30 3.93
C THR A 254 15.57 13.06 4.84
N LEU A 255 14.81 13.08 5.94
CA LEU A 255 14.62 11.89 6.80
C LEU A 255 14.01 10.71 6.04
N ILE A 256 13.13 10.98 5.07
CA ILE A 256 12.56 9.95 4.18
C ILE A 256 13.62 9.48 3.17
N GLU A 257 14.34 10.40 2.52
CA GLU A 257 15.37 10.10 1.52
C GLU A 257 16.51 9.24 2.08
N ILE A 258 16.94 9.49 3.32
CA ILE A 258 18.00 8.70 3.98
C ILE A 258 17.49 7.42 4.63
N GLY A 259 16.18 7.11 4.51
CA GLY A 259 15.55 5.92 5.09
C GLY A 259 15.42 5.92 6.61
N ALA A 260 15.52 7.09 7.26
CA ALA A 260 15.29 7.22 8.70
C ALA A 260 13.80 7.19 9.07
N LEU A 261 12.94 7.56 8.12
CA LEU A 261 11.49 7.31 8.15
C LEU A 261 11.14 6.58 6.86
N SER A 262 10.47 5.44 6.97
CA SER A 262 9.89 4.78 5.83
C SER A 262 8.47 5.30 5.65
N GLN A 263 8.11 5.67 4.42
CA GLN A 263 6.69 5.82 4.09
C GLN A 263 6.01 4.47 4.34
N VAL A 264 4.77 4.47 4.84
CA VAL A 264 4.06 3.24 5.16
C VAL A 264 4.03 2.37 3.91
N ARG A 265 4.88 1.34 3.89
CA ARG A 265 4.72 0.22 3.00
C ARG A 265 3.55 -0.56 3.57
N LEU A 266 2.35 -0.24 3.10
CA LEU A 266 1.17 -1.06 3.34
C LEU A 266 1.31 -2.34 2.50
N ASP A 267 2.32 -3.18 2.78
CA ASP A 267 2.61 -4.48 2.15
C ASP A 267 2.02 -4.64 0.74
N GLY A 268 2.41 -3.74 -0.17
CA GLY A 268 1.74 -3.50 -1.44
C GLY A 268 1.90 -2.05 -1.89
N GLU A 269 1.72 -1.77 -3.19
CA GLU A 269 1.70 -0.40 -3.71
C GLU A 269 0.50 0.35 -3.14
N ALA A 270 0.68 1.00 -1.99
CA ALA A 270 -0.32 1.88 -1.41
C ALA A 270 -0.77 2.89 -2.47
N ARG A 271 -2.08 2.97 -2.72
CA ARG A 271 -2.66 3.93 -3.68
C ARG A 271 -3.14 5.19 -2.96
N GLY A 272 -2.98 6.35 -3.61
CA GLY A 272 -3.56 7.62 -3.16
C GLY A 272 -2.85 8.30 -1.98
N LYS A 273 -3.60 9.01 -1.12
CA LYS A 273 -3.03 9.85 -0.03
C LYS A 273 -2.30 9.04 1.05
N LEU A 274 -2.67 7.78 1.25
CA LEU A 274 -2.02 6.91 2.23
C LEU A 274 -0.59 6.51 1.84
N SER A 275 -0.26 6.47 0.55
CA SER A 275 1.10 6.17 0.10
C SER A 275 2.11 7.23 0.52
N ARG A 276 1.62 8.44 0.83
CA ARG A 276 2.39 9.58 1.33
C ARG A 276 2.22 9.77 2.84
N SER A 277 1.90 8.71 3.56
CA SER A 277 1.82 8.71 5.03
C SER A 277 2.97 7.92 5.62
N ILE A 278 3.32 8.21 6.86
CA ILE A 278 4.33 7.50 7.65
C ILE A 278 3.62 6.86 8.85
N ASP A 279 4.08 5.69 9.27
CA ASP A 279 3.48 5.01 10.42
C ASP A 279 3.82 5.81 11.68
N ALA A 280 2.81 6.13 12.49
CA ALA A 280 2.99 6.84 13.75
C ALA A 280 4.07 6.16 14.62
N ARG A 281 4.18 4.83 14.59
CA ARG A 281 5.17 4.08 15.37
C ARG A 281 6.60 4.42 14.95
N GLU A 282 6.87 4.51 13.66
CA GLU A 282 8.19 4.90 13.15
C GLU A 282 8.57 6.32 13.58
N ILE A 283 7.60 7.24 13.62
CA ILE A 283 7.83 8.61 14.10
C ILE A 283 8.21 8.61 15.58
N HIS A 284 7.47 7.85 16.40
CA HIS A 284 7.75 7.73 17.83
C HIS A 284 9.07 7.01 18.10
N ASP A 285 9.39 5.96 17.33
CA ASP A 285 10.65 5.22 17.42
C ASP A 285 11.83 6.11 17.04
N LEU A 286 11.69 6.97 16.03
CA LEU A 286 12.71 7.95 15.68
C LEU A 286 12.92 8.97 16.82
N LEU A 287 11.84 9.47 17.44
CA LEU A 287 11.95 10.37 18.60
C LEU A 287 12.60 9.69 19.80
N ASN A 288 12.26 8.44 20.08
CA ASN A 288 12.86 7.65 21.14
C ASN A 288 14.34 7.38 20.87
N ARG A 289 14.68 7.00 19.63
CA ARG A 289 16.06 6.84 19.17
C ARG A 289 16.82 8.14 19.33
N LEU A 290 16.23 9.28 18.97
CA LEU A 290 16.83 10.60 19.12
C LEU A 290 17.09 10.93 20.61
N GLY A 291 16.14 10.63 21.50
CA GLY A 291 16.30 10.79 22.94
C GLY A 291 17.45 9.95 23.51
N ASN A 292 17.61 8.72 23.03
CA ASN A 292 18.69 7.82 23.42
C ASN A 292 20.05 8.22 22.82
N LEU A 293 20.06 8.84 21.63
CA LEU A 293 21.27 9.33 20.98
C LEU A 293 21.86 10.54 21.71
N VAL A 294 21.01 11.38 22.29
CA VAL A 294 21.40 12.66 22.88
C VAL A 294 20.86 12.78 24.31
N PRO A 295 21.39 12.02 25.29
CA PRO A 295 20.81 12.01 26.62
C PRO A 295 20.96 13.35 27.34
N ARG A 296 22.02 14.12 27.06
CA ARG A 296 22.36 15.37 27.75
C ARG A 296 21.40 16.50 27.39
N VAL A 297 20.77 17.07 28.42
CA VAL A 297 19.84 18.20 28.34
C VAL A 297 20.50 19.45 28.89
N VAL A 298 20.28 20.60 28.24
CA VAL A 298 20.78 21.92 28.65
C VAL A 298 19.64 22.94 28.63
N ASP A 299 19.67 23.90 29.56
CA ASP A 299 18.63 24.94 29.66
C ASP A 299 18.81 26.08 28.64
N ARG A 300 20.06 26.32 28.22
CA ARG A 300 20.43 27.36 27.26
C ARG A 300 21.46 26.82 26.27
N ILE A 301 21.50 27.41 25.07
CA ILE A 301 22.47 27.08 24.02
C ILE A 301 23.89 27.39 24.54
N PRO A 302 24.79 26.40 24.63
CA PRO A 302 26.17 26.64 25.06
C PRO A 302 26.93 27.54 24.07
N PRO A 303 27.94 28.32 24.54
CA PRO A 303 28.72 29.18 23.67
C PRO A 303 29.38 28.43 22.50
N GLY A 304 29.25 28.96 21.29
CA GLY A 304 29.81 28.39 20.07
C GLY A 304 28.99 27.24 19.46
N MET A 305 27.84 26.89 20.05
CA MET A 305 26.89 25.93 19.48
C MET A 305 25.70 26.62 18.85
N ALA A 306 25.01 25.90 17.97
CA ALA A 306 23.82 26.41 17.31
C ALA A 306 22.79 25.29 17.09
N THR A 307 21.54 25.67 16.86
CA THR A 307 20.50 24.72 16.43
C THR A 307 20.82 24.15 15.04
N ILE A 308 20.15 23.06 14.64
CA ILE A 308 20.32 22.50 13.28
C ILE A 308 20.07 23.56 12.21
N SER A 309 19.01 24.35 12.33
CA SER A 309 18.68 25.40 11.35
C SER A 309 19.77 26.48 11.27
N GLU A 310 20.25 26.98 12.41
CA GLU A 310 21.33 27.98 12.44
C GLU A 310 22.64 27.42 11.91
N CYS A 311 22.92 26.13 12.15
CA CYS A 311 24.08 25.45 11.54
C CYS A 311 23.95 25.47 10.01
N LEU A 312 22.79 25.11 9.46
CA LEU A 312 22.55 25.09 8.01
C LEU A 312 22.61 26.48 7.36
N GLU A 313 22.22 27.54 8.08
CA GLU A 313 22.29 28.92 7.57
C GLU A 313 23.71 29.49 7.63
N ARG A 314 24.43 29.25 8.73
CA ARG A 314 25.78 29.80 8.94
C ARG A 314 26.89 29.03 8.24
N SER A 315 26.60 27.82 7.76
CA SER A 315 27.59 26.94 7.13
C SER A 315 27.04 26.33 5.85
N ARG A 316 27.90 25.99 4.89
CA ARG A 316 27.50 25.36 3.60
C ARG A 316 27.08 23.89 3.77
N LEU A 317 26.39 23.54 4.86
CA LEU A 317 25.96 22.18 5.19
C LEU A 317 24.56 21.89 4.65
N THR A 318 24.30 20.63 4.32
CA THR A 318 22.99 20.15 3.89
C THR A 318 22.28 19.41 5.04
N ASN A 319 20.94 19.40 5.03
CA ASN A 319 20.15 18.59 5.96
C ASN A 319 20.62 17.14 5.97
N GLU A 320 20.88 16.57 4.80
CA GLU A 320 21.32 15.18 4.65
C GLU A 320 22.61 14.89 5.42
N ARG A 321 23.62 15.73 5.26
CA ARG A 321 24.92 15.56 5.91
C ARG A 321 24.80 15.63 7.43
N VAL A 322 24.03 16.61 7.93
CA VAL A 322 23.81 16.77 9.37
C VAL A 322 23.05 15.58 9.94
N LEU A 323 21.94 15.19 9.32
CA LEU A 323 21.08 14.12 9.81
C LEU A 323 21.76 12.75 9.72
N ARG A 324 22.48 12.43 8.64
CA ARG A 324 23.24 11.17 8.54
C ARG A 324 24.30 11.06 9.63
N ARG A 325 25.10 12.11 9.88
CA ARG A 325 26.12 12.08 10.93
C ARG A 325 25.50 12.00 12.33
N LEU A 326 24.40 12.71 12.55
CA LEU A 326 23.65 12.65 13.81
C LEU A 326 23.13 11.23 14.09
N LEU A 327 22.41 10.64 13.14
CA LEU A 327 21.80 9.31 13.29
C LEU A 327 22.83 8.18 13.35
N ALA A 328 24.02 8.38 12.76
CA ALA A 328 25.17 7.48 12.82
C ALA A 328 26.07 7.68 14.06
N ARG A 329 25.71 8.55 15.01
CA ARG A 329 26.51 8.86 16.22
C ARG A 329 27.92 9.40 15.92
N ARG A 330 28.11 10.10 14.80
CA ARG A 330 29.40 10.70 14.41
C ARG A 330 29.58 12.14 14.88
N ILE A 331 28.63 12.66 15.66
CA ILE A 331 28.70 13.97 16.30
C ILE A 331 28.93 13.73 17.79
N ARG A 332 29.99 14.31 18.35
CA ARG A 332 30.38 14.12 19.75
C ARG A 332 29.66 15.12 20.64
N ARG A 333 29.58 16.38 20.22
CA ARG A 333 28.98 17.47 20.99
C ARG A 333 27.59 17.81 20.44
N VAL A 334 26.61 17.06 20.92
CA VAL A 334 25.18 17.28 20.66
C VAL A 334 24.42 17.33 21.98
N PHE A 335 23.50 18.28 22.10
CA PHE A 335 22.67 18.49 23.30
C PHE A 335 21.21 18.71 22.93
N ARG A 336 20.31 18.49 23.88
CA ARG A 336 18.89 18.82 23.78
C ARG A 336 18.55 20.02 24.65
N LEU A 337 17.75 20.94 24.13
CA LEU A 337 17.18 22.02 24.92
C LEU A 337 16.02 21.49 25.79
N ALA A 338 16.01 21.83 27.09
CA ALA A 338 15.02 21.32 28.05
C ALA A 338 13.57 21.60 27.63
N ASN A 339 13.32 22.78 27.06
CA ASN A 339 11.97 23.26 26.73
C ASN A 339 11.57 23.10 25.25
N VAL A 340 12.42 22.48 24.43
CA VAL A 340 12.15 22.32 22.99
C VAL A 340 12.30 20.85 22.60
N LYS A 341 11.17 20.20 22.28
CA LYS A 341 11.15 18.80 21.84
C LYS A 341 11.54 18.66 20.36
N GLY A 342 11.90 17.44 19.96
CA GLY A 342 12.14 17.08 18.56
C GLY A 342 13.41 17.72 17.97
N PHE A 343 13.48 17.80 16.64
CA PHE A 343 14.71 18.17 15.92
C PHE A 343 15.11 19.64 16.09
N LYS A 344 14.14 20.57 16.19
CA LYS A 344 14.45 21.99 16.48
C LYS A 344 15.09 22.21 17.85
N GLY A 345 14.90 21.29 18.80
CA GLY A 345 15.52 21.35 20.12
C GLY A 345 16.96 20.84 20.17
N LEU A 346 17.49 20.35 19.06
CA LEU A 346 18.85 19.83 18.98
C LEU A 346 19.86 20.94 18.73
N VAL A 347 20.91 20.93 19.53
CA VAL A 347 22.00 21.89 19.51
C VAL A 347 23.30 21.14 19.21
N LEU A 348 24.02 21.61 18.19
CA LEU A 348 25.22 20.98 17.65
C LEU A 348 26.37 21.98 17.64
N ASP A 349 27.61 21.49 17.64
CA ASP A 349 28.80 22.31 17.38
C ASP A 349 29.07 22.40 15.87
N PRO A 350 28.96 23.58 15.23
CA PRO A 350 29.26 23.74 13.81
C PRO A 350 30.70 23.34 13.46
N LYS A 351 31.66 23.45 14.41
CA LYS A 351 33.07 23.13 14.17
C LYS A 351 33.30 21.65 13.92
N GLU A 352 32.48 20.75 14.45
CA GLU A 352 32.57 19.30 14.18
C GLU A 352 32.26 18.94 12.73
N PHE A 353 31.57 19.83 12.01
CA PHE A 353 31.37 19.70 10.58
C PHE A 353 32.48 20.35 9.76
N ALA A 354 33.27 21.23 10.38
CA ALA A 354 34.45 21.86 9.78
C ALA A 354 35.73 21.01 9.90
N THR A 355 35.81 20.10 10.88
CA THR A 355 37.02 19.30 11.16
C THR A 355 36.94 17.88 10.58
N SER A 356 37.74 17.64 9.53
CA SER A 356 38.68 16.51 9.42
C SER A 356 38.18 15.05 9.43
N ASP A 357 37.00 14.73 8.91
CA ASP A 357 36.90 13.56 7.98
C ASP A 357 37.06 14.01 6.52
N ASN A 358 37.16 15.33 6.31
CA ASN A 358 37.49 15.97 5.06
C ASN A 358 38.99 16.28 5.03
N LEU A 359 39.86 15.30 4.76
CA LEU A 359 41.01 15.68 3.92
C LEU A 359 40.39 16.25 2.64
N PRO A 360 40.79 17.44 2.13
CA PRO A 360 40.41 17.81 0.79
C PRO A 360 40.90 16.68 -0.09
N GLN A 361 39.99 15.83 -0.59
CA GLN A 361 40.34 14.92 -1.67
C GLN A 361 40.99 15.83 -2.72
N PRO A 362 42.26 15.58 -3.07
CA PRO A 362 42.92 16.38 -4.07
C PRO A 362 41.99 16.46 -5.27
N GLY A 363 41.77 17.65 -5.83
CA GLY A 363 40.85 17.82 -6.95
C GLY A 363 40.05 19.11 -6.92
N MET A 364 39.10 19.22 -7.84
CA MET A 364 38.33 20.43 -8.05
C MET A 364 36.94 20.15 -8.63
N SER A 365 36.01 21.07 -8.40
CA SER A 365 34.68 21.02 -9.02
C SER A 365 34.77 21.25 -10.54
N LEU A 366 33.72 20.89 -11.29
CA LEU A 366 33.65 21.23 -12.71
C LEU A 366 33.79 22.73 -12.98
N GLU A 367 33.23 23.59 -12.13
CA GLU A 367 33.34 25.04 -12.29
C GLU A 367 34.79 25.53 -12.11
N MET A 368 35.52 24.96 -11.16
CA MET A 368 36.94 25.27 -10.98
C MET A 368 37.78 24.67 -12.12
N ALA A 369 37.45 23.46 -12.59
CA ALA A 369 38.10 22.86 -13.76
C ALA A 369 37.89 23.70 -15.02
N MET A 370 36.73 24.35 -15.18
CA MET A 370 36.46 25.28 -16.29
C MET A 370 37.43 26.45 -16.25
N VAL A 371 37.63 27.05 -15.07
CA VAL A 371 38.56 28.17 -14.87
C VAL A 371 40.00 27.72 -15.14
N VAL A 372 40.42 26.58 -14.57
CA VAL A 372 41.78 26.05 -14.68
C VAL A 372 42.14 25.63 -16.13
N LEU A 373 41.17 25.13 -16.90
CA LEU A 373 41.36 24.75 -18.30
C LEU A 373 41.07 25.91 -19.27
N GLY A 374 40.40 26.97 -18.82
CA GLY A 374 39.93 28.08 -19.67
C GLY A 374 38.84 27.62 -20.64
N LEU A 375 37.87 26.84 -20.16
CA LEU A 375 36.81 26.23 -20.97
C LEU A 375 35.44 26.79 -20.63
N THR A 376 34.53 26.76 -21.62
CA THR A 376 33.13 27.08 -21.42
C THR A 376 32.38 25.95 -20.70
N ARG A 377 31.21 26.24 -20.14
CA ARG A 377 30.38 25.24 -19.45
C ARG A 377 29.95 24.11 -20.39
N ALA A 378 29.63 24.43 -21.64
CA ALA A 378 29.31 23.44 -22.66
C ALA A 378 30.51 22.51 -22.93
N ALA A 379 31.72 23.07 -23.00
CA ALA A 379 32.92 22.29 -23.26
C ALA A 379 33.30 21.35 -22.12
N ILE A 380 33.22 21.78 -20.86
CA ILE A 380 33.54 20.88 -19.74
C ILE A 380 32.52 19.75 -19.58
N ASN A 381 31.24 20.02 -19.83
CA ASN A 381 30.20 19.00 -19.79
C ASN A 381 30.38 17.98 -20.92
N SER A 382 30.81 18.45 -22.10
CA SER A 382 31.12 17.57 -23.24
C SER A 382 32.34 16.67 -22.96
N LEU A 383 33.37 17.19 -22.29
CA LEU A 383 34.57 16.43 -21.90
C LEU A 383 34.31 15.34 -20.86
N THR A 384 33.36 15.58 -19.96
CA THR A 384 33.01 14.65 -18.87
C THR A 384 31.85 13.72 -19.21
N ARG A 385 31.35 13.76 -20.45
CA ARG A 385 30.32 12.86 -20.97
C ARG A 385 30.97 11.56 -21.43
N GLU A 386 30.37 10.43 -21.08
CA GLU A 386 30.81 9.11 -21.54
C GLU A 386 30.66 8.96 -23.06
N ARG A 387 31.65 8.29 -23.67
CA ARG A 387 31.78 8.03 -25.10
C ARG A 387 32.45 6.66 -25.31
N GLU A 388 32.42 6.16 -26.54
CA GLU A 388 33.25 5.00 -26.91
C GLU A 388 34.73 5.31 -26.66
N GLY A 389 35.35 4.54 -25.76
CA GLY A 389 36.72 4.79 -25.28
C GLY A 389 36.83 5.58 -23.96
N GLY A 390 35.71 5.92 -23.32
CA GLY A 390 35.68 6.60 -22.02
C GLY A 390 35.50 8.12 -22.10
N ALA A 391 35.28 8.77 -20.96
CA ALA A 391 35.23 10.23 -20.88
C ALA A 391 36.64 10.81 -21.11
N LEU A 392 36.73 11.92 -21.87
CA LEU A 392 38.02 12.58 -22.14
C LEU A 392 38.61 13.20 -20.85
N LEU A 393 37.75 13.68 -19.96
CA LEU A 393 38.11 14.10 -18.61
C LEU A 393 37.30 13.26 -17.62
N GLU A 394 37.97 12.36 -16.92
CA GLU A 394 37.35 11.57 -15.88
C GLU A 394 36.94 12.45 -14.71
N ALA A 395 35.69 12.29 -14.28
CA ALA A 395 35.14 12.96 -13.12
C ALA A 395 34.27 11.97 -12.36
N ILE A 396 34.44 11.93 -11.04
CA ILE A 396 33.74 11.02 -10.15
C ILE A 396 32.55 11.72 -9.49
N ASP A 397 31.51 10.96 -9.15
CA ASP A 397 30.49 11.44 -8.23
C ASP A 397 31.03 11.31 -6.80
N ALA A 398 31.42 12.45 -6.21
CA ALA A 398 31.97 12.45 -4.87
C ALA A 398 30.83 12.26 -3.84
N PRO A 399 30.84 11.21 -2.99
CA PRO A 399 29.71 10.86 -2.12
C PRO A 399 29.34 11.94 -1.10
N ASP A 400 30.25 12.88 -0.82
CA ASP A 400 30.07 13.98 0.13
C ASP A 400 29.88 15.36 -0.53
N ARG A 401 29.71 15.44 -1.87
CA ARG A 401 29.59 16.70 -2.63
C ARG A 401 28.54 16.61 -3.74
N TYR A 402 27.92 17.74 -4.04
CA TYR A 402 26.96 17.84 -5.15
C TYR A 402 27.70 18.09 -6.48
N GLY A 403 27.50 17.21 -7.46
CA GLY A 403 28.05 17.32 -8.81
C GLY A 403 29.40 16.61 -9.01
N LYS A 404 29.80 16.47 -10.28
CA LYS A 404 31.02 15.76 -10.67
C LYS A 404 32.29 16.43 -10.13
N TRP A 405 33.26 15.61 -9.72
CA TRP A 405 34.52 16.01 -9.12
C TRP A 405 35.70 15.52 -9.95
N VAL A 406 36.63 16.42 -10.30
CA VAL A 406 37.80 16.10 -11.13
C VAL A 406 39.02 15.91 -10.22
N LEU A 407 39.60 14.71 -10.23
CA LEU A 407 40.82 14.41 -9.48
C LEU A 407 42.07 15.00 -10.19
N PRO A 408 43.15 15.36 -9.46
CA PRO A 408 44.36 15.91 -10.06
C PRO A 408 45.04 14.92 -11.01
N GLY A 409 44.96 13.61 -10.72
CA GLY A 409 45.42 12.55 -11.61
C GLY A 409 44.69 12.58 -12.95
N ALA A 410 43.36 12.66 -12.94
CA ALA A 410 42.55 12.78 -14.16
C ALA A 410 42.87 14.05 -14.97
N LEU A 411 43.06 15.18 -14.28
CA LEU A 411 43.47 16.43 -14.92
C LEU A 411 44.90 16.35 -15.50
N TYR A 412 45.81 15.68 -14.80
CA TYR A 412 47.18 15.45 -15.26
C TYR A 412 47.20 14.57 -16.51
N GLU A 413 46.49 13.44 -16.50
CA GLU A 413 46.37 12.54 -17.64
C GLU A 413 45.75 13.23 -18.85
N PHE A 414 44.71 14.05 -18.64
CA PHE A 414 44.13 14.87 -19.69
C PHE A 414 45.16 15.84 -20.31
N ARG A 415 45.94 16.56 -19.49
CA ARG A 415 46.97 17.50 -19.98
C ARG A 415 48.16 16.80 -20.66
N LYS A 416 48.45 15.57 -20.24
CA LYS A 416 49.51 14.72 -20.81
C LYS A 416 49.13 14.22 -22.20
N HIS A 417 47.86 13.88 -22.43
CA HIS A 417 47.41 13.28 -23.69
C HIS A 417 46.85 14.29 -24.68
N PHE A 418 46.35 15.43 -24.21
CA PHE A 418 45.63 16.40 -25.04
C PHE A 418 46.15 17.83 -24.88
N VAL A 419 46.09 18.57 -25.99
CA VAL A 419 46.38 20.01 -26.05
C VAL A 419 45.14 20.76 -26.52
N LEU A 420 44.74 21.77 -25.77
CA LEU A 420 43.61 22.64 -26.13
C LEU A 420 44.08 23.70 -27.12
N GLY A 421 43.28 23.97 -28.16
CA GLY A 421 43.64 24.86 -29.27
C GLY A 421 43.96 26.30 -28.86
N HIS A 422 43.39 26.81 -27.76
CA HIS A 422 43.72 28.13 -27.21
C HIS A 422 45.01 28.14 -26.40
N LYS A 423 45.57 26.98 -26.05
CA LYS A 423 46.85 26.84 -25.35
C LYS A 423 48.02 26.49 -26.28
N LEU A 424 47.78 26.35 -27.59
CA LEU A 424 48.85 26.09 -28.58
C LEU A 424 49.94 27.16 -28.58
N GLU A 425 49.58 28.43 -28.33
CA GLU A 425 50.55 29.52 -28.26
C GLU A 425 51.51 29.37 -27.07
N LEU A 426 51.02 28.88 -25.93
CA LEU A 426 51.85 28.57 -24.76
C LEU A 426 52.70 27.31 -24.97
N GLU A 427 52.20 26.35 -25.75
CA GLU A 427 52.88 25.08 -26.00
C GLU A 427 54.04 25.21 -26.99
N TYR A 428 53.87 26.04 -28.03
CA TYR A 428 54.86 26.21 -29.09
C TYR A 428 55.64 27.54 -29.02
N HIS A 429 55.23 28.46 -28.14
CA HIS A 429 55.76 29.83 -28.06
C HIS A 429 55.67 30.61 -29.38
N ILE A 430 54.62 30.37 -30.17
CA ILE A 430 54.34 31.05 -31.44
C ILE A 430 52.87 31.48 -31.47
N LYS A 431 52.57 32.54 -32.23
CA LYS A 431 51.18 33.02 -32.40
C LYS A 431 50.27 31.88 -32.84
N ARG A 432 49.05 31.83 -32.31
CA ARG A 432 48.06 30.77 -32.57
C ARG A 432 47.83 30.47 -34.07
N SER A 433 47.86 31.48 -34.93
CA SER A 433 47.74 31.31 -36.40
C SER A 433 48.91 30.55 -37.01
N ALA A 434 50.14 30.81 -36.54
CA ALA A 434 51.35 30.11 -36.96
C ALA A 434 51.38 28.67 -36.43
N ALA A 435 50.95 28.44 -35.18
CA ALA A 435 50.79 27.09 -34.64
C ALA A 435 49.77 26.26 -35.41
N LYS A 436 48.65 26.87 -35.81
CA LYS A 436 47.64 26.19 -36.64
C LYS A 436 48.18 25.84 -38.03
N SER A 437 48.86 26.78 -38.69
CA SER A 437 49.49 26.53 -39.99
C SER A 437 50.57 25.43 -39.93
N LEU A 438 51.30 25.32 -38.82
CA LEU A 438 52.27 24.26 -38.58
C LEU A 438 51.60 22.88 -38.45
N LEU A 439 50.48 22.80 -37.72
CA LEU A 439 49.70 21.56 -37.58
C LEU A 439 49.07 21.14 -38.92
N ASP A 440 48.51 22.11 -39.68
CA ASP A 440 47.94 21.87 -41.00
C ASP A 440 49.01 21.37 -41.99
N LYS A 441 50.24 21.93 -41.95
CA LYS A 441 51.37 21.49 -42.78
C LYS A 441 51.83 20.05 -42.49
N HIS A 442 51.62 19.57 -41.26
CA HIS A 442 51.93 18.20 -40.86
C HIS A 442 50.72 17.26 -40.96
N GLY A 443 49.59 17.74 -41.50
CA GLY A 443 48.37 16.94 -41.70
C GLY A 443 47.66 16.54 -40.39
N ILE A 444 47.85 17.31 -39.31
CA ILE A 444 47.30 16.97 -37.98
C ILE A 444 45.95 17.64 -37.78
N GLU A 445 44.89 16.84 -37.88
CA GLU A 445 43.53 17.31 -37.65
C GLU A 445 43.15 17.29 -36.16
N PRO A 446 42.24 18.20 -35.72
CA PRO A 446 41.64 18.12 -34.39
C PRO A 446 40.90 16.80 -34.20
N LEU A 447 41.01 16.23 -32.99
CA LEU A 447 40.38 14.95 -32.64
C LEU A 447 38.85 14.96 -32.78
N PHE A 448 38.24 16.14 -32.68
CA PHE A 448 36.81 16.35 -32.83
C PHE A 448 36.52 17.69 -33.51
N LYS A 449 35.36 17.79 -34.17
CA LYS A 449 34.90 19.06 -34.74
C LYS A 449 34.65 20.06 -33.60
N PRO A 450 35.15 21.32 -33.69
CA PRO A 450 34.99 22.31 -32.61
C PRO A 450 33.55 22.59 -32.19
N ARG A 451 32.57 22.36 -33.07
CA ARG A 451 31.13 22.52 -32.79
C ARG A 451 30.56 21.43 -31.87
N GLU A 452 31.19 20.26 -31.79
CA GLU A 452 30.69 19.11 -31.01
C GLU A 452 31.14 19.15 -29.54
N ILE A 453 32.36 19.64 -29.30
CA ILE A 453 32.92 19.77 -27.95
C ILE A 453 32.87 21.22 -27.46
N GLY A 454 32.73 22.21 -28.33
CA GLY A 454 32.81 23.62 -27.94
C GLY A 454 34.24 24.12 -27.68
N THR A 455 35.25 23.30 -28.00
CA THR A 455 36.67 23.68 -28.05
C THR A 455 37.43 22.78 -29.04
N THR A 456 38.57 23.25 -29.55
CA THR A 456 39.46 22.48 -30.42
C THR A 456 40.45 21.69 -29.57
N ILE A 457 40.56 20.38 -29.80
CA ILE A 457 41.43 19.48 -29.02
C ILE A 457 42.32 18.68 -29.97
N TYR A 458 43.61 18.65 -29.67
CA TYR A 458 44.61 17.88 -30.39
C TYR A 458 45.19 16.81 -29.47
N ARG A 459 45.53 15.64 -30.00
CA ARG A 459 46.27 14.61 -29.25
C ARG A 459 47.76 14.97 -29.29
N ARG A 460 48.39 15.02 -28.11
CA ARG A 460 49.79 15.43 -27.96
C ARG A 460 50.79 14.46 -28.62
N GLY A 461 50.40 13.20 -28.79
CA GLY A 461 51.20 12.21 -29.53
C GLY A 461 51.32 12.51 -31.03
N ASP A 462 50.32 13.21 -31.59
CA ASP A 462 50.24 13.49 -33.02
C ASP A 462 50.87 14.86 -33.33
N THR A 463 51.09 15.70 -32.32
CA THR A 463 51.72 17.01 -32.46
C THR A 463 53.26 16.91 -32.59
N PRO A 464 53.89 17.62 -33.56
CA PRO A 464 55.32 17.52 -33.79
C PRO A 464 56.12 18.02 -32.58
N ARG A 465 57.04 17.20 -32.08
CA ARG A 465 57.98 17.63 -31.03
C ARG A 465 58.96 18.62 -31.64
N ARG A 466 59.10 19.80 -31.00
CA ARG A 466 60.06 20.82 -31.41
C ARG A 466 61.49 20.25 -31.34
N THR A 467 62.06 19.83 -32.47
CA THR A 467 63.50 19.66 -32.61
C THR A 467 64.13 21.06 -32.71
N LYS A 468 65.28 21.25 -32.07
CA LYS A 468 65.99 22.55 -31.95
C LYS A 468 66.34 23.26 -33.27
N GLN A 469 66.01 22.70 -34.44
CA GLN A 469 66.46 23.17 -35.75
C GLN A 469 65.57 24.21 -36.43
N GLU A 470 64.30 24.41 -36.03
CA GLU A 470 63.43 25.40 -36.70
C GLU A 470 63.41 26.80 -36.06
N ALA A 471 64.16 27.00 -34.96
CA ALA A 471 64.18 28.28 -34.22
C ALA A 471 64.99 29.40 -34.90
N GLN A 472 65.69 29.15 -36.01
CA GLN A 472 66.54 30.13 -36.69
C GLN A 472 65.96 30.68 -38.01
N GLY A 473 64.80 30.20 -38.47
CA GLY A 473 64.28 30.53 -39.80
C GLY A 473 63.40 31.79 -39.93
N THR A 474 63.17 32.56 -38.86
CA THR A 474 62.24 33.71 -38.91
C THR A 474 62.75 34.94 -38.17
N GLN A 475 64.03 35.29 -38.40
CA GLN A 475 64.47 36.68 -38.34
C GLN A 475 64.84 37.10 -39.76
N GLY A 476 64.02 37.97 -40.36
CA GLY A 476 64.35 38.56 -41.66
C GLY A 476 63.15 38.74 -42.59
N ARG A 477 62.34 39.78 -42.32
CA ARG A 477 62.02 40.83 -43.31
C ARG A 477 61.10 41.85 -42.66
N GLU A 478 61.74 42.87 -42.11
CA GLU A 478 61.15 44.18 -41.91
C GLU A 478 60.72 44.76 -43.28
N GLY A 479 59.57 45.41 -43.27
CA GLY A 479 58.99 46.12 -44.41
C GLY A 479 57.79 46.91 -43.91
N SER A 480 58.06 48.11 -43.39
CA SER A 480 57.09 49.19 -43.14
C SER A 480 57.60 50.42 -43.90
N PRO A 481 56.80 51.50 -44.09
CA PRO A 481 55.37 51.59 -44.37
C PRO A 481 55.11 52.52 -45.59
N GLN A 482 53.96 52.42 -46.27
CA GLN A 482 53.49 53.55 -47.09
C GLN A 482 51.98 53.75 -46.95
N SER A 483 51.66 54.88 -46.34
CA SER A 483 50.40 55.59 -46.31
C SER A 483 50.20 56.41 -47.59
N GLN A 484 49.02 56.32 -48.20
CA GLN A 484 48.31 57.26 -49.10
C GLN A 484 47.08 56.47 -49.60
N GLY A 485 45.84 56.91 -49.72
CA GLY A 485 45.16 58.18 -49.61
C GLY A 485 43.79 57.97 -50.31
N VAL A 486 42.70 58.33 -49.63
CA VAL A 486 41.42 58.88 -50.13
C VAL A 486 40.71 58.27 -51.37
N ALA A 487 39.48 57.82 -51.11
CA ALA A 487 38.23 57.85 -51.91
C ALA A 487 38.17 57.34 -53.36
N LEU A 488 37.28 56.37 -53.57
CA LEU A 488 36.06 56.53 -54.37
C LEU A 488 34.93 55.69 -53.75
#